data_AF-A0A6N7ASS3-F1
#
_entry.id   AF-A0A6N7ASS3-F1
#
_cell.length_a   1.000
_cell.length_b   1.000
_cell.length_c   1.000
_cell.angle_alpha   90.00
_cell.angle_beta   90.00
_cell.angle_gamma   90.00
#
_symmetry.space_group_name_H-M   'P 1'
#
loop_
_entity.id
_entity.type
_entity.pdbx_description
1 polymer ?
#
loop_
_entity_poly.entity_id
_entity_poly.type
_entity_poly.pdbx_seq_one_letter_code
_entity_poly.pdbx_strand_id
1 'polypeptide(L)'
;MLRNKEGFTLIELVMIIVILGILAAVAIPRYTDLRESADRGNAQGVIGNLNSAASVAYAAYLTSLTRCNGIAASNPIDTTDELAQCLDGGLPRNWASSDPNITYTASNGTVYTFPMTDELTTARAIVRRTATGGAANWPE
;
A
#
# COMPACT_ATOMS: atom_id res chain seq x y z
N MET A 1 24.28 51.50 27.52
CA MET A 1 24.13 50.45 26.50
C MET A 1 22.71 50.52 25.95
N LEU A 2 22.48 51.25 24.85
CA LEU A 2 21.16 51.28 24.21
C LEU A 2 21.06 50.12 23.21
N ARG A 3 20.03 49.30 23.40
CA ARG A 3 19.70 48.15 22.57
C ARG A 3 18.74 48.61 21.48
N ASN A 4 19.17 48.57 20.22
CA ASN A 4 18.26 48.69 19.08
C ASN A 4 17.35 47.46 19.06
N LYS A 5 16.06 47.66 19.36
CA LYS A 5 15.03 46.68 19.03
C LYS A 5 14.47 47.06 17.67
N GLU A 6 15.00 46.44 16.62
CA GLU A 6 14.41 46.48 15.30
C GLU A 6 13.10 45.67 15.35
N GLY A 7 11.97 46.36 15.22
CA GLY A 7 10.65 45.74 15.15
C GLY A 7 10.34 45.31 13.71
N PHE A 8 9.68 44.16 13.57
CA PHE A 8 9.21 43.64 12.29
C PHE A 8 8.22 44.62 11.64
N THR A 9 8.33 44.87 10.33
CA THR A 9 7.42 45.81 9.67
C THR A 9 6.11 45.11 9.28
N LEU A 10 4.98 45.84 9.31
CA LEU A 10 3.70 45.30 8.87
C LEU A 10 3.74 44.85 7.40
N ILE A 11 4.48 45.57 6.56
CA ILE A 11 4.62 45.21 5.14
C ILE A 11 5.39 43.92 4.94
N GLU A 12 6.40 43.64 5.79
CA GLU A 12 7.17 42.41 5.74
C GLU A 12 6.29 41.20 6.10
N LEU A 13 5.42 41.33 7.10
CA LEU A 13 4.47 40.28 7.44
C LEU A 13 3.46 40.03 6.30
N VAL A 14 2.94 41.10 5.67
CA VAL A 14 1.99 41.00 4.55
C VAL A 14 2.63 40.36 3.33
N MET A 15 3.86 40.75 2.99
CA MET A 15 4.57 40.17 1.85
C MET A 15 4.83 38.67 2.05
N ILE A 16 5.16 38.25 3.28
CA ILE A 16 5.42 36.84 3.61
C ILE A 16 4.18 35.98 3.44
N ILE A 17 3.02 36.40 3.94
CA ILE A 17 1.78 35.61 3.79
C ILE A 17 1.35 35.51 2.31
N VAL A 18 1.62 36.54 1.50
CA VAL A 18 1.35 36.52 0.06
C VAL A 18 2.25 35.50 -0.63
N ILE A 19 3.55 35.52 -0.35
CA ILE A 19 4.50 34.56 -0.92
C ILE A 19 4.16 33.13 -0.48
N LEU A 20 3.89 32.91 0.81
CA LEU A 20 3.48 31.60 1.33
C LEU A 20 2.15 31.13 0.72
N GLY A 21 1.21 32.04 0.46
CA GLY A 21 -0.05 31.72 -0.22
C GLY A 21 0.16 31.20 -1.64
N ILE A 22 1.03 31.83 -2.43
CA ILE A 22 1.36 31.39 -3.80
C ILE A 22 2.07 30.03 -3.77
N LEU A 23 3.05 29.87 -2.87
CA LEU A 23 3.76 28.60 -2.72
C LEU A 23 2.81 27.46 -2.31
N ALA A 24 1.90 27.71 -1.38
CA ALA A 24 0.92 26.72 -0.95
C ALA A 24 -0.02 26.29 -2.08
N ALA A 25 -0.50 27.25 -2.89
CA ALA A 25 -1.41 26.97 -4.01
C ALA A 25 -0.81 26.00 -5.05
N VAL A 26 0.49 26.08 -5.29
CA VAL A 26 1.19 25.18 -6.23
C VAL A 26 1.70 23.90 -5.55
N ALA A 27 2.10 23.98 -4.28
CA ALA A 27 2.67 22.84 -3.56
C ALA A 27 1.64 21.79 -3.16
N ILE A 28 0.44 22.19 -2.73
CA ILE A 28 -0.61 21.27 -2.27
C ILE A 28 -1.01 20.24 -3.35
N PRO A 29 -1.39 20.62 -4.59
CA PRO A 29 -1.79 19.63 -5.60
C PRO A 29 -0.65 18.69 -5.98
N ARG A 30 0.57 19.21 -6.11
CA ARG A 30 1.75 18.38 -6.39
C ARG A 30 2.04 17.40 -5.25
N TYR A 31 1.83 17.82 -4.01
CA TYR A 31 2.06 16.97 -2.85
C TYR A 31 1.05 15.82 -2.76
N THR A 32 -0.21 16.07 -3.12
CA THR A 32 -1.23 15.01 -3.17
C THR A 32 -0.91 13.98 -4.25
N ASP A 33 -0.49 14.42 -5.45
CA ASP A 33 -0.15 13.52 -6.56
C ASP A 33 1.08 12.65 -6.24
N LEU A 34 2.09 13.23 -5.57
CA LEU A 34 3.29 12.50 -5.14
C LEU A 34 2.96 11.45 -4.08
N ARG A 35 2.08 11.76 -3.13
CA ARG A 35 1.60 10.79 -2.14
C ARG A 35 0.86 9.64 -2.80
N GLU A 36 -0.04 9.93 -3.73
CA GLU A 36 -0.77 8.92 -4.48
C GLU A 36 0.20 8.03 -5.28
N SER A 37 1.19 8.61 -5.96
CA SER A 37 2.20 7.83 -6.69
C SER A 37 3.04 6.93 -5.77
N ALA A 38 3.37 7.41 -4.58
CA ALA A 38 4.10 6.62 -3.57
C ALA A 38 3.26 5.46 -3.01
N ASP A 39 1.97 5.71 -2.73
CA ASP A 39 1.01 4.69 -2.29
C ASP A 39 0.87 3.58 -3.35
N ARG A 40 0.82 3.96 -4.64
CA ARG A 40 0.80 3.01 -5.77
C ARG A 40 2.03 2.11 -5.80
N GLY A 41 3.22 2.71 -5.72
CA GLY A 41 4.48 1.98 -5.77
C GLY A 41 4.62 1.02 -4.59
N ASN A 42 4.21 1.45 -3.39
CA ASN A 42 4.17 0.59 -2.22
C ASN A 42 3.21 -0.59 -2.43
N ALA A 43 1.99 -0.33 -2.93
CA ALA A 43 1.02 -1.38 -3.17
C ALA A 43 1.47 -2.42 -4.21
N GLN A 44 2.09 -1.97 -5.30
CA GLN A 44 2.69 -2.87 -6.28
C GLN A 44 3.80 -3.75 -5.67
N GLY A 45 4.63 -3.17 -4.79
CA GLY A 45 5.65 -3.92 -4.06
C GLY A 45 5.06 -5.01 -3.17
N VAL A 46 4.04 -4.68 -2.37
CA VAL A 46 3.40 -5.65 -1.47
C VAL A 46 2.68 -6.74 -2.25
N ILE A 47 1.96 -6.41 -3.32
CA ILE A 47 1.30 -7.41 -4.18
C ILE A 47 2.33 -8.31 -4.88
N GLY A 48 3.45 -7.76 -5.31
CA GLY A 48 4.57 -8.54 -5.86
C GLY A 48 5.13 -9.54 -4.85
N ASN A 49 5.28 -9.12 -3.60
CA ASN A 49 5.72 -9.98 -2.50
C ASN A 49 4.71 -11.09 -2.20
N LEU A 50 3.41 -10.77 -2.17
CA LEU A 50 2.33 -11.74 -1.98
C LEU A 50 2.31 -12.80 -3.09
N ASN A 51 2.41 -12.39 -4.35
CA ASN A 51 2.47 -13.34 -5.48
C ASN A 51 3.75 -14.19 -5.45
N SER A 52 4.87 -13.62 -5.01
CA SER A 52 6.11 -14.37 -4.81
C SER A 52 5.93 -15.43 -3.71
N ALA A 53 5.36 -15.05 -2.57
CA ALA A 53 5.05 -15.96 -1.47
C ALA A 53 4.09 -17.07 -1.91
N ALA A 54 3.05 -16.74 -2.69
CA ALA A 54 2.12 -17.72 -3.25
C ALA A 54 2.83 -18.75 -4.15
N SER A 55 3.80 -18.32 -4.97
CA SER A 55 4.55 -19.21 -5.85
C SER A 55 5.51 -20.14 -5.08
N VAL A 56 6.20 -19.64 -4.06
CA VAL A 56 7.05 -20.44 -3.18
C VAL A 56 6.21 -21.45 -2.41
N ALA A 57 5.09 -21.00 -1.86
CA ALA A 57 4.16 -21.89 -1.19
C ALA A 57 3.68 -22.98 -2.15
N TYR A 58 3.30 -22.62 -3.38
CA TYR A 58 2.83 -23.59 -4.37
C TYR A 58 3.90 -24.64 -4.69
N ALA A 59 5.17 -24.25 -4.79
CA ALA A 59 6.27 -25.19 -4.94
C ALA A 59 6.38 -26.16 -3.75
N ALA A 60 6.28 -25.64 -2.51
CA ALA A 60 6.28 -26.47 -1.30
C ALA A 60 5.11 -27.47 -1.27
N TYR A 61 3.93 -27.07 -1.75
CA TYR A 61 2.77 -27.96 -1.93
C TYR A 61 3.05 -29.14 -2.87
N LEU A 62 3.62 -28.88 -4.05
CA LEU A 62 3.96 -29.93 -5.00
C LEU A 62 4.96 -30.95 -4.44
N THR A 63 5.79 -30.53 -3.49
CA THR A 63 6.79 -31.39 -2.82
C THR A 63 6.32 -31.96 -1.49
N SER A 64 5.07 -31.69 -1.08
CA SER A 64 4.52 -32.07 0.24
C SER A 64 5.37 -31.58 1.43
N LEU A 65 6.11 -30.49 1.24
CA LEU A 65 6.88 -29.82 2.29
C LEU A 65 5.99 -28.86 3.06
N THR A 66 6.29 -28.65 4.35
CA THR A 66 5.64 -27.61 5.14
C THR A 66 5.74 -26.25 4.43
N ARG A 67 4.59 -25.59 4.28
CA ARG A 67 4.48 -24.25 3.71
C ARG A 67 4.49 -23.24 4.86
N CYS A 68 4.48 -21.95 4.52
CA CYS A 68 4.15 -20.80 5.36
C CYS A 68 3.94 -21.08 6.86
N ASN A 69 4.81 -20.56 7.71
CA ASN A 69 4.71 -20.64 9.18
C ASN A 69 4.20 -21.98 9.77
N GLY A 70 4.56 -23.13 9.18
CA GLY A 70 4.21 -24.44 9.74
C GLY A 70 2.92 -25.08 9.20
N ILE A 71 2.23 -24.46 8.22
CA ILE A 71 1.03 -25.05 7.63
C ILE A 71 1.41 -26.27 6.77
N ALA A 72 0.75 -27.40 7.02
CA ALA A 72 0.94 -28.62 6.24
C ALA A 72 0.52 -28.41 4.78
N ALA A 73 1.32 -28.90 3.83
CA ALA A 73 1.04 -28.88 2.39
C ALA A 73 -0.10 -29.84 1.97
N SER A 74 -1.12 -30.04 2.80
CA SER A 74 -2.25 -30.89 2.42
C SER A 74 -3.10 -30.27 1.32
N ASN A 75 -3.16 -28.93 1.24
CA ASN A 75 -3.94 -28.18 0.24
C ASN A 75 -3.12 -27.03 -0.40
N PRO A 76 -3.50 -26.58 -1.62
CA PRO A 76 -3.10 -25.27 -2.15
C PRO A 76 -3.48 -24.14 -1.16
N ILE A 77 -2.82 -22.97 -1.26
CA ILE A 77 -3.31 -21.79 -0.50
C ILE A 77 -4.60 -21.37 -1.20
N ASP A 78 -5.69 -21.29 -0.44
CA ASP A 78 -7.02 -20.94 -0.95
C ASP A 78 -7.62 -19.72 -0.24
N THR A 79 -6.95 -19.21 0.80
CA THR A 79 -7.34 -17.98 1.51
C THR A 79 -6.25 -16.91 1.49
N THR A 80 -6.68 -15.65 1.53
CA THR A 80 -5.82 -14.48 1.74
C THR A 80 -5.20 -14.44 3.14
N ASP A 81 -5.87 -15.00 4.14
CA ASP A 81 -5.33 -15.14 5.50
C ASP A 81 -4.16 -16.12 5.54
N GLU A 82 -4.24 -17.25 4.86
CA GLU A 82 -3.10 -18.17 4.70
C GLU A 82 -1.96 -17.53 3.91
N LEU A 83 -2.27 -16.80 2.83
CA LEU A 83 -1.26 -16.12 2.04
C LEU A 83 -0.52 -15.05 2.86
N ALA A 84 -1.23 -14.34 3.74
CA ALA A 84 -0.63 -13.38 4.66
C ALA A 84 0.37 -14.03 5.63
N GLN A 85 0.15 -15.29 6.03
CA GLN A 85 1.09 -16.04 6.87
C GLN A 85 2.37 -16.48 6.14
N CYS A 86 2.38 -16.41 4.80
CA CYS A 86 3.55 -16.71 3.99
C CYS A 86 4.54 -15.54 3.94
N LEU A 87 4.15 -14.36 4.42
CA LEU A 87 5.04 -13.21 4.54
C LEU A 87 5.76 -13.24 5.89
N ASP A 88 7.09 -13.13 5.85
CA ASP A 88 7.89 -13.00 7.07
C ASP A 88 7.58 -11.65 7.75
N GLY A 89 7.01 -11.69 8.96
CA GLY A 89 6.50 -10.51 9.66
C GLY A 89 5.06 -10.11 9.32
N GLY A 90 4.37 -10.86 8.47
CA GLY A 90 2.96 -10.64 8.11
C GLY A 90 2.73 -9.47 7.16
N LEU A 91 1.47 -9.04 7.06
CA LEU A 91 1.09 -7.91 6.21
C LEU A 91 1.62 -6.58 6.77
N PRO A 92 2.12 -5.67 5.91
CA PRO A 92 2.56 -4.35 6.34
C PRO A 92 1.45 -3.50 6.98
N ARG A 93 1.81 -2.41 7.67
CA ARG A 93 0.82 -1.51 8.25
C ARG A 93 -0.14 -0.96 7.18
N ASN A 94 -1.42 -0.85 7.54
CA ASN A 94 -2.53 -0.48 6.65
C ASN A 94 -2.89 -1.54 5.60
N TRP A 95 -2.26 -2.72 5.65
CA TRP A 95 -2.69 -3.88 4.89
C TRP A 95 -3.46 -4.82 5.81
N ALA A 96 -4.54 -5.40 5.29
CA ALA A 96 -5.31 -6.41 5.98
C ALA A 96 -5.83 -7.46 5.00
N SER A 97 -5.84 -8.72 5.41
CA SER A 97 -6.54 -9.79 4.71
C SER A 97 -7.98 -9.89 5.21
N SER A 98 -8.89 -10.15 4.28
CA SER A 98 -10.29 -10.46 4.53
C SER A 98 -10.79 -11.24 3.32
N ASP A 99 -10.81 -12.56 3.42
CA ASP A 99 -11.09 -13.45 2.30
C ASP A 99 -12.32 -13.03 1.48
N PRO A 100 -12.22 -13.00 0.14
CA PRO A 100 -11.08 -13.35 -0.72
C PRO A 100 -10.16 -12.16 -1.06
N ASN A 101 -10.14 -11.09 -0.26
CA ASN A 101 -9.49 -9.83 -0.61
C ASN A 101 -8.30 -9.50 0.32
N ILE A 102 -7.23 -8.99 -0.28
CA ILE A 102 -6.23 -8.20 0.43
C ILE A 102 -6.62 -6.73 0.30
N THR A 103 -6.59 -5.99 1.40
CA THR A 103 -7.03 -4.58 1.44
C THR A 103 -5.88 -3.68 1.85
N TYR A 104 -5.78 -2.51 1.21
CA TYR A 104 -4.89 -1.43 1.58
C TYR A 104 -5.70 -0.18 1.93
N THR A 105 -5.47 0.38 3.11
CA THR A 105 -6.08 1.65 3.53
C THR A 105 -5.07 2.78 3.38
N ALA A 106 -5.29 3.64 2.39
CA ALA A 106 -4.44 4.80 2.16
C ALA A 106 -4.57 5.85 3.27
N SER A 107 -3.58 6.74 3.35
CA SER A 107 -3.50 7.79 4.38
C SER A 107 -4.69 8.78 4.37
N ASN A 108 -5.41 8.87 3.24
CA ASN A 108 -6.62 9.67 3.08
C ASN A 108 -7.91 8.92 3.50
N GLY A 109 -7.80 7.70 4.03
CA GLY A 109 -8.93 6.85 4.43
C GLY A 109 -9.56 6.04 3.30
N THR A 110 -9.06 6.16 2.07
CA THR A 110 -9.54 5.37 0.94
C THR A 110 -9.08 3.91 1.07
N VAL A 111 -10.01 2.98 0.92
CA VAL A 111 -9.73 1.54 0.97
C VAL A 111 -9.68 1.00 -0.46
N TYR A 112 -8.58 0.32 -0.77
CA TYR A 112 -8.33 -0.37 -2.03
C TYR A 112 -8.35 -1.87 -1.78
N THR A 113 -9.14 -2.61 -2.56
CA THR A 113 -9.28 -4.06 -2.39
C THR A 113 -8.72 -4.81 -3.58
N PHE A 114 -7.84 -5.77 -3.32
CA PHE A 114 -7.16 -6.61 -4.29
C PHE A 114 -7.67 -8.04 -4.14
N PRO A 115 -8.52 -8.52 -5.06
CA PRO A 115 -9.07 -9.86 -4.97
C PRO A 115 -7.97 -10.88 -5.25
N MET A 116 -7.91 -11.90 -4.40
CA MET A 116 -7.21 -13.13 -4.68
C MET A 116 -8.10 -14.00 -5.56
N THR A 117 -7.50 -14.54 -6.62
CA THR A 117 -8.15 -15.50 -7.50
C THR A 117 -7.26 -16.71 -7.65
N ASP A 118 -7.89 -17.88 -7.67
CA ASP A 118 -7.21 -19.12 -7.96
C ASP A 118 -6.98 -19.26 -9.45
N GLU A 119 -5.74 -19.53 -9.85
CA GLU A 119 -5.46 -19.96 -11.21
C GLU A 119 -5.85 -21.43 -11.33
N LEU A 120 -7.04 -21.71 -11.89
CA LEU A 120 -7.63 -23.07 -12.04
C LEU A 120 -6.69 -24.10 -12.69
N THR A 121 -5.70 -23.65 -13.47
CA THR A 121 -4.72 -24.51 -14.16
C THR A 121 -3.55 -24.93 -13.28
N THR A 122 -3.25 -24.16 -12.23
CA THR A 122 -2.11 -24.40 -11.33
C THR A 122 -2.49 -24.42 -9.85
N ALA A 123 -3.76 -24.30 -9.47
CA ALA A 123 -4.18 -24.20 -8.06
C ALA A 123 -3.33 -23.21 -7.25
N ARG A 124 -2.92 -22.12 -7.89
CA ARG A 124 -2.02 -21.11 -7.32
C ARG A 124 -2.84 -19.88 -6.98
N ALA A 125 -2.72 -19.44 -5.74
CA ALA A 125 -3.20 -18.15 -5.27
C ALA A 125 -2.53 -17.01 -6.06
N ILE A 126 -3.32 -16.12 -6.67
CA ILE A 126 -2.81 -14.91 -7.33
C ILE A 126 -3.60 -13.71 -6.82
N VAL A 127 -2.90 -12.74 -6.25
CA VAL A 127 -3.48 -11.44 -5.90
C VAL A 127 -3.45 -10.56 -7.15
N ARG A 128 -4.63 -10.18 -7.63
CA ARG A 128 -4.76 -9.29 -8.78
C ARG A 128 -4.42 -7.86 -8.39
N ARG A 129 -3.78 -7.14 -9.31
CA ARG A 129 -3.48 -5.71 -9.12
C ARG A 129 -4.71 -4.81 -9.24
N THR A 130 -5.84 -5.36 -9.69
CA THR A 130 -7.09 -4.63 -9.85
C THR A 130 -7.64 -4.25 -8.47
N ALA A 131 -7.47 -2.99 -8.09
CA ALA A 131 -8.05 -2.44 -6.88
C ALA A 131 -9.53 -2.09 -7.10
N THR A 132 -10.44 -2.58 -6.27
CA THR A 132 -11.84 -2.12 -6.23
C THR A 132 -12.05 -1.26 -4.99
N GLY A 133 -12.43 0.01 -5.15
CA GLY A 133 -12.69 0.95 -4.05
C GLY A 133 -11.84 2.23 -4.15
N GLY A 134 -12.47 3.38 -3.88
CA GLY A 134 -11.89 4.72 -4.06
C GLY A 134 -12.35 5.46 -5.32
N ALA A 135 -12.25 6.80 -5.32
CA ALA A 135 -12.74 7.67 -6.41
C ALA A 135 -12.04 7.45 -7.76
N ALA A 136 -10.90 6.77 -7.76
CA ALA A 136 -10.25 6.23 -8.93
C ALA A 136 -9.79 4.81 -8.56
N ASN A 137 -10.42 3.79 -9.13
CA ASN A 137 -9.80 2.47 -9.17
C ASN A 137 -8.41 2.67 -9.78
N TRP A 138 -7.34 2.27 -9.09
CA TRP A 138 -5.98 2.43 -9.61
C TRP A 138 -5.89 1.68 -10.95
N PRO A 139 -5.62 2.37 -12.07
CA PRO A 139 -5.41 1.69 -13.34
C PRO A 139 -4.18 0.77 -13.22
N GLU A 140 -4.31 -0.40 -13.86
CA GLU A 140 -3.44 -1.59 -13.73
C GLU A 140 -1.94 -1.41 -14.04
#